data_AF-A0A963MNP4-F1
#
_entry.id   AF-A0A963MNP4-F1
#
_cell.length_a   1.000
_cell.length_b   1.000
_cell.length_c   1.000
_cell.angle_alpha   90.00
_cell.angle_beta   90.00
_cell.angle_gamma   90.00
#
_symmetry.space_group_name_H-M   'P 1'
#
loop_
_entity.id
_entity.type
_entity.pdbx_description
1 polymer ?
#
loop_
_entity_poly.entity_id
_entity_poly.type
_entity_poly.pdbx_seq_one_letter_code
_entity_poly.pdbx_strand_id
1 'polypeptide(L)'
;GMSAHGLAKNLGIERAAAQSWIDRYFARYPGVAEYMDRTRAEARDKGFVETVFGRRLYLPDIRASQAGRRAGAERAAINAPMQGTAADLIKRAMIATDAWLASSGLKSKLVLQVHDELVLEVPKAELDTIRNELPKRMGGVAELKVPLLVEVGAGDNWDEAH
;
A
#
# COMPACT_ATOMS: atom_id res chain seq x y z
N GLY A 1 -12.74 -2.07 0.03
CA GLY A 1 -14.02 -2.69 -0.41
C GLY A 1 -14.72 -3.50 0.67
N MET A 2 -14.90 -2.95 1.87
CA MET A 2 -15.68 -3.58 2.94
C MET A 2 -17.16 -3.20 2.79
N SER A 3 -18.08 -4.12 3.03
CA SER A 3 -19.53 -3.82 2.99
C SER A 3 -19.99 -3.17 4.29
N ALA A 4 -21.18 -2.52 4.28
CA ALA A 4 -21.81 -1.99 5.49
C ALA A 4 -22.00 -3.07 6.57
N HIS A 5 -22.27 -4.31 6.19
CA HIS A 5 -22.34 -5.43 7.13
C HIS A 5 -20.99 -5.73 7.79
N GLY A 6 -19.90 -5.72 7.01
CA GLY A 6 -18.54 -5.89 7.56
C GLY A 6 -18.14 -4.74 8.48
N LEU A 7 -18.46 -3.51 8.09
CA LEU A 7 -18.19 -2.32 8.90
C LEU A 7 -18.97 -2.34 10.23
N ALA A 8 -20.27 -2.68 10.17
CA ALA A 8 -21.13 -2.82 11.34
C ALA A 8 -20.54 -3.81 12.36
N LYS A 9 -20.11 -4.98 11.88
CA LYS A 9 -19.49 -6.01 12.72
C LYS A 9 -18.19 -5.54 13.37
N ASN A 10 -17.32 -4.86 12.63
CA ASN A 10 -16.03 -4.39 13.14
C ASN A 10 -16.18 -3.26 14.17
N LEU A 11 -17.19 -2.41 14.01
CA LEU A 11 -17.45 -1.29 14.92
C LEU A 11 -18.41 -1.62 16.06
N GLY A 12 -19.05 -2.80 16.04
CA GLY A 12 -20.07 -3.16 17.01
C GLY A 12 -21.31 -2.27 16.95
N ILE A 13 -21.70 -1.81 15.75
CA ILE A 13 -22.84 -0.91 15.54
C ILE A 13 -23.90 -1.53 14.64
N GLU A 14 -25.10 -0.95 14.65
CA GLU A 14 -26.19 -1.33 13.76
C GLU A 14 -25.83 -1.15 12.27
N ARG A 15 -26.34 -2.05 11.42
CA ARG A 15 -26.07 -2.00 9.97
C ARG A 15 -26.50 -0.67 9.34
N ALA A 16 -27.63 -0.11 9.77
CA ALA A 16 -28.12 1.17 9.26
C ALA A 16 -27.17 2.32 9.63
N ALA A 17 -26.61 2.31 10.84
CA ALA A 17 -25.61 3.28 11.26
C ALA A 17 -24.34 3.15 10.41
N ALA A 18 -23.82 1.93 10.20
CA ALA A 18 -22.67 1.70 9.32
C ALA A 18 -22.92 2.19 7.89
N GLN A 19 -24.12 1.98 7.33
CA GLN A 19 -24.47 2.48 6.00
C GLN A 19 -24.47 4.01 5.96
N SER A 20 -25.11 4.68 6.93
CA SER A 20 -25.11 6.15 7.02
C SER A 20 -23.71 6.73 7.15
N TRP A 21 -22.80 6.04 7.84
CA TRP A 21 -21.39 6.42 7.90
C TRP A 21 -20.68 6.30 6.55
N ILE A 22 -20.89 5.19 5.82
CA ILE A 22 -20.35 5.00 4.46
C ILE A 22 -20.87 6.08 3.51
N ASP A 23 -22.16 6.38 3.56
CA ASP A 23 -22.79 7.38 2.69
C ASP A 23 -22.21 8.78 2.96
N ARG A 24 -22.06 9.16 4.24
CA ARG A 24 -21.42 10.43 4.63
C ARG A 24 -19.95 10.48 4.21
N TYR A 25 -19.23 9.37 4.33
CA TYR A 25 -17.83 9.28 3.89
C TYR A 25 -17.71 9.53 2.39
N PHE A 26 -18.56 8.92 1.56
CA PHE A 26 -18.53 9.14 0.11
C PHE A 26 -19.07 10.52 -0.31
N ALA A 27 -20.02 11.09 0.42
CA ALA A 27 -20.44 12.48 0.20
C ALA A 27 -19.29 13.46 0.46
N ARG A 28 -18.43 13.18 1.46
CA ARG A 28 -17.25 13.99 1.78
C ARG A 28 -16.09 13.72 0.82
N TYR A 29 -15.91 12.48 0.38
CA TYR A 29 -14.81 12.02 -0.47
C TYR A 29 -15.34 11.34 -1.75
N PRO A 30 -15.99 12.09 -2.67
CA PRO A 30 -16.66 11.52 -3.83
C PRO A 30 -15.72 10.77 -4.77
N GLY A 31 -14.48 11.25 -4.92
CA GLY A 31 -13.47 10.60 -5.76
C GLY A 31 -13.13 9.16 -5.34
N VAL A 32 -13.35 8.79 -4.06
CA VAL A 32 -13.14 7.40 -3.60
C VAL A 32 -14.26 6.50 -4.13
N ALA A 33 -15.51 6.96 -4.12
CA ALA A 33 -16.62 6.21 -4.69
C ALA A 33 -16.44 6.03 -6.20
N GLU A 34 -16.11 7.12 -6.90
CA GLU A 34 -15.84 7.11 -8.34
C GLU A 34 -14.69 6.15 -8.71
N TYR A 35 -13.60 6.16 -7.94
CA TYR A 35 -12.50 5.21 -8.11
C TYR A 35 -12.99 3.76 -7.96
N MET A 36 -13.79 3.47 -6.93
CA MET A 36 -14.28 2.12 -6.67
C MET A 36 -15.21 1.63 -7.80
N ASP A 37 -16.11 2.49 -8.29
CA ASP A 37 -17.00 2.17 -9.41
C ASP A 37 -16.24 1.95 -10.71
N ARG A 38 -15.34 2.88 -11.05
CA ARG A 38 -14.53 2.80 -12.27
C ARG A 38 -13.66 1.54 -12.27
N THR A 39 -13.00 1.23 -11.15
CA THR A 39 -12.13 0.06 -11.05
C THR A 39 -12.91 -1.25 -11.20
N ARG A 40 -14.13 -1.34 -10.65
CA ARG A 40 -15.01 -2.50 -10.87
C ARG A 40 -15.43 -2.64 -12.33
N ALA A 41 -15.78 -1.52 -12.98
CA ALA A 41 -16.15 -1.51 -14.39
C ALA A 41 -14.99 -1.95 -15.28
N GLU A 42 -13.80 -1.38 -15.09
CA GLU A 42 -12.58 -1.76 -15.82
C GLU A 42 -12.22 -3.22 -15.60
N ALA A 43 -12.32 -3.72 -14.37
CA ALA A 43 -12.05 -5.14 -14.06
C ALA A 43 -13.02 -6.08 -14.79
N ARG A 44 -14.32 -5.72 -14.85
CA ARG A 44 -15.33 -6.50 -15.57
C ARG A 44 -15.10 -6.48 -17.08
N ASP A 45 -14.66 -5.36 -17.63
CA ASP A 45 -14.40 -5.18 -19.06
C ASP A 45 -13.12 -5.92 -19.51
N LYS A 46 -12.01 -5.71 -18.80
CA LYS A 46 -10.68 -6.24 -19.19
C LYS A 46 -10.37 -7.61 -18.60
N GLY A 47 -11.01 -8.00 -17.51
CA GLY A 47 -10.71 -9.24 -16.78
C GLY A 47 -9.52 -9.15 -15.83
N PHE A 48 -8.92 -7.97 -15.68
CA PHE A 48 -7.80 -7.72 -14.76
C PHE A 48 -7.81 -6.26 -14.28
N VAL A 49 -7.02 -5.99 -13.25
CA VAL A 49 -6.67 -4.63 -12.78
C VAL A 49 -5.15 -4.45 -12.72
N GLU A 50 -4.70 -3.21 -12.76
CA GLU A 50 -3.27 -2.86 -12.80
C GLU A 50 -2.86 -1.97 -11.62
N THR A 51 -1.61 -2.11 -11.18
CA THR A 51 -0.95 -1.13 -10.31
C THR A 51 -0.56 0.11 -11.13
N VAL A 52 -0.16 1.19 -10.46
CA VAL A 52 0.35 2.41 -11.12
C VAL A 52 1.55 2.10 -12.04
N PHE A 53 2.31 1.05 -11.73
CA PHE A 53 3.49 0.63 -12.50
C PHE A 53 3.19 -0.51 -13.49
N GLY A 54 1.92 -0.84 -13.73
CA GLY A 54 1.49 -1.79 -14.76
C GLY A 54 1.51 -3.27 -14.35
N ARG A 55 1.73 -3.61 -13.08
CA ARG A 55 1.59 -4.99 -12.60
C ARG A 55 0.12 -5.39 -12.62
N ARG A 56 -0.20 -6.53 -13.24
CA ARG A 56 -1.58 -7.02 -13.37
C ARG A 56 -1.97 -8.03 -12.28
N LEU A 57 -3.22 -7.95 -11.85
CA LEU A 57 -3.94 -9.05 -11.21
C LEU A 57 -5.12 -9.45 -12.09
N TYR A 58 -5.08 -10.68 -12.62
CA TYR A 58 -6.20 -11.26 -13.37
C TYR A 58 -7.28 -11.77 -12.41
N LEU A 59 -8.55 -11.52 -12.77
CA LEU A 59 -9.71 -11.76 -11.92
C LEU A 59 -10.68 -12.72 -12.64
N PRO A 60 -10.41 -14.04 -12.66
CA PRO A 60 -11.22 -14.99 -13.43
C PRO A 60 -12.69 -15.02 -13.01
N ASP A 61 -12.97 -14.76 -11.73
CA ASP A 61 -14.33 -14.74 -11.19
C ASP A 61 -15.05 -13.38 -11.32
N ILE A 62 -14.46 -12.37 -11.99
CA ILE A 62 -15.07 -11.03 -12.08
C ILE A 62 -16.41 -11.02 -12.85
N ARG A 63 -16.63 -12.05 -13.68
CA ARG A 63 -17.88 -12.30 -14.41
C ARG A 63 -18.62 -13.56 -13.92
N ALA A 64 -18.22 -14.13 -12.79
CA ALA A 64 -18.85 -15.35 -12.27
C ALA A 64 -20.35 -15.14 -12.06
N SER A 65 -21.17 -16.12 -12.45
CA SER A 65 -22.63 -16.09 -12.19
C SER A 65 -22.93 -16.15 -10.69
N GLN A 66 -22.14 -16.93 -9.94
CA GLN A 66 -22.24 -17.09 -8.49
C GLN A 66 -21.85 -15.78 -7.79
N ALA A 67 -22.82 -15.16 -7.11
CA ALA A 67 -22.69 -13.80 -6.58
C ALA A 67 -21.59 -13.64 -5.53
N GLY A 68 -21.34 -14.67 -4.71
CA GLY A 68 -20.28 -14.64 -3.70
C GLY A 68 -18.88 -14.60 -4.31
N ARG A 69 -18.63 -15.43 -5.33
CA ARG A 69 -17.35 -15.41 -6.08
C ARG A 69 -17.13 -14.09 -6.78
N ARG A 70 -18.15 -13.57 -7.47
CA ARG A 70 -18.10 -12.27 -8.13
C ARG A 70 -17.82 -11.13 -7.14
N ALA A 71 -18.51 -11.10 -5.99
CA ALA A 71 -18.25 -10.11 -4.94
C ALA A 71 -16.84 -10.25 -4.31
N GLY A 72 -16.28 -11.46 -4.27
CA GLY A 72 -14.86 -11.68 -3.92
C GLY A 72 -13.92 -11.02 -4.93
N ALA A 73 -14.13 -11.28 -6.22
CA ALA A 73 -13.33 -10.71 -7.30
C ALA A 73 -13.43 -9.17 -7.37
N GLU A 74 -14.61 -8.59 -7.16
CA GLU A 74 -14.80 -7.14 -7.12
C GLU A 74 -14.08 -6.48 -5.93
N ARG A 75 -14.01 -7.15 -4.78
CA ARG A 75 -13.21 -6.68 -3.64
C ARG A 75 -11.72 -6.73 -3.94
N ALA A 76 -11.26 -7.82 -4.56
CA ALA A 76 -9.88 -7.95 -5.00
C ALA A 76 -9.52 -6.87 -6.06
N ALA A 77 -10.43 -6.58 -6.99
CA ALA A 77 -10.25 -5.54 -8.01
C ALA A 77 -9.97 -4.16 -7.40
N ILE A 78 -10.66 -3.80 -6.32
CA ILE A 78 -10.49 -2.51 -5.65
C ILE A 78 -9.18 -2.47 -4.87
N ASN A 79 -8.85 -3.56 -4.16
CA ASN A 79 -7.72 -3.61 -3.24
C ASN A 79 -6.37 -3.79 -3.96
N ALA A 80 -6.34 -4.59 -5.02
CA ALA A 80 -5.09 -5.00 -5.68
C ALA A 80 -4.30 -3.84 -6.29
N PRO A 81 -4.89 -2.82 -6.94
CA PRO A 81 -4.15 -1.66 -7.41
C PRO A 81 -3.43 -0.92 -6.28
N MET A 82 -4.10 -0.74 -5.12
CA MET A 82 -3.51 -0.05 -3.97
C MET A 82 -2.39 -0.86 -3.32
N GLN A 83 -2.69 -2.12 -2.94
CA GLN A 83 -1.71 -2.99 -2.30
C GLN A 83 -0.54 -3.34 -3.22
N GLY A 84 -0.83 -3.60 -4.49
CA GLY A 84 0.19 -3.89 -5.48
C GLY A 84 1.08 -2.67 -5.75
N THR A 85 0.52 -1.46 -5.80
CA THR A 85 1.32 -0.23 -5.95
C THR A 85 2.22 -0.02 -4.73
N ALA A 86 1.74 -0.25 -3.50
CA ALA A 86 2.59 -0.22 -2.31
C ALA A 86 3.73 -1.25 -2.39
N ALA A 87 3.41 -2.47 -2.84
CA ALA A 87 4.42 -3.52 -3.06
C ALA A 87 5.43 -3.17 -4.16
N ASP A 88 5.02 -2.45 -5.19
CA ASP A 88 5.92 -1.95 -6.23
C ASP A 88 6.83 -0.83 -5.68
N LEU A 89 6.28 0.09 -4.89
CA LEU A 89 7.02 1.17 -4.27
C LEU A 89 8.09 0.65 -3.31
N ILE A 90 7.74 -0.26 -2.39
CA ILE A 90 8.70 -0.79 -1.42
C ILE A 90 9.84 -1.56 -2.13
N LYS A 91 9.54 -2.32 -3.20
CA LYS A 91 10.58 -2.99 -3.99
C LYS A 91 11.50 -2.01 -4.69
N ARG A 92 10.96 -0.92 -5.23
CA ARG A 92 11.78 0.15 -5.83
C ARG A 92 12.63 0.86 -4.77
N ALA A 93 12.09 1.06 -3.57
CA ALA A 93 12.83 1.58 -2.42
C ALA A 93 13.97 0.65 -2.00
N MET A 94 13.73 -0.66 -1.92
CA MET A 94 14.78 -1.65 -1.64
C MET A 94 15.91 -1.57 -2.66
N ILE A 95 15.60 -1.53 -3.95
CA ILE A 95 16.62 -1.43 -5.03
C ILE A 95 17.41 -0.11 -4.92
N ALA A 96 16.71 1.01 -4.68
CA ALA A 96 17.35 2.32 -4.54
C ALA A 96 18.27 2.39 -3.31
N THR A 97 17.83 1.84 -2.17
CA THR A 97 18.61 1.75 -0.94
C THR A 97 19.83 0.85 -1.12
N ASP A 98 19.66 -0.34 -1.71
CA ASP A 98 20.76 -1.28 -1.96
C ASP A 98 21.83 -0.68 -2.88
N ALA A 99 21.43 -0.07 -4.00
CA ALA A 99 22.35 0.58 -4.93
C ALA A 99 23.12 1.75 -4.28
N TRP A 100 22.46 2.51 -3.41
CA TRP A 100 23.10 3.59 -2.67
C TRP A 100 24.09 3.07 -1.62
N LEU A 101 23.72 2.07 -0.82
CA LEU A 101 24.62 1.43 0.15
C LEU A 101 25.85 0.84 -0.56
N ALA A 102 25.66 0.12 -1.67
CA ALA A 102 26.76 -0.46 -2.44
C ALA A 102 27.74 0.58 -3.01
N SER A 103 27.26 1.76 -3.41
CA SER A 103 28.08 2.82 -4.03
C SER A 103 28.69 3.81 -3.03
N SER A 104 28.19 3.86 -1.79
CA SER A 104 28.60 4.85 -0.77
C SER A 104 29.80 4.44 0.08
N GLY A 105 30.22 3.17 0.03
CA GLY A 105 31.29 2.63 0.89
C GLY A 105 30.89 2.41 2.35
N LEU A 106 29.62 2.67 2.70
CA LEU A 106 29.05 2.42 4.01
C LEU A 106 29.08 0.93 4.37
N LYS A 107 29.11 0.63 5.67
CA LYS A 107 29.02 -0.73 6.21
C LYS A 107 27.61 -1.09 6.68
N SER A 108 26.69 -0.13 6.66
CA SER A 108 25.25 -0.32 6.88
C SER A 108 24.66 -1.38 5.94
N LYS A 109 23.72 -2.19 6.44
CA LYS A 109 23.11 -3.30 5.70
C LYS A 109 21.60 -3.25 5.81
N LEU A 110 20.91 -3.44 4.68
CA LEU A 110 19.50 -3.78 4.67
C LEU A 110 19.34 -5.24 5.11
N VAL A 111 18.65 -5.48 6.23
CA VAL A 111 18.52 -6.83 6.82
C VAL A 111 17.15 -7.43 6.63
N LEU A 112 16.08 -6.64 6.72
CA LEU A 112 14.70 -7.12 6.63
C LEU A 112 13.81 -6.13 5.88
N GLN A 113 12.72 -6.66 5.33
CA GLN A 113 11.59 -5.90 4.81
C GLN A 113 10.31 -6.50 5.41
N VAL A 114 9.50 -5.68 6.06
CA VAL A 114 8.25 -6.11 6.71
C VAL A 114 7.18 -5.04 6.46
N HIS A 115 6.02 -5.42 5.93
CA HIS A 115 4.96 -4.48 5.55
C HIS A 115 5.46 -3.37 4.59
N ASP A 116 5.55 -2.14 5.07
CA ASP A 116 6.04 -0.93 4.41
C ASP A 116 7.37 -0.43 4.99
N GLU A 117 8.00 -1.22 5.86
CA GLU A 117 9.24 -0.91 6.57
C GLU A 117 10.46 -1.63 5.97
N LEU A 118 11.61 -0.94 5.99
CA LEU A 118 12.94 -1.50 5.74
C LEU A 118 13.77 -1.41 7.04
N VAL A 119 14.27 -2.55 7.51
CA VAL A 119 15.12 -2.62 8.71
C VAL A 119 16.58 -2.67 8.28
N LEU A 120 17.40 -1.79 8.86
CA LEU A 120 18.84 -1.74 8.60
C LEU A 120 19.64 -1.97 9.89
N GLU A 121 20.75 -2.69 9.76
CA GLU A 121 21.83 -2.64 10.74
C GLU A 121 22.80 -1.53 10.34
N VAL A 122 23.05 -0.59 11.26
CA VAL A 122 23.78 0.64 10.98
C VAL A 122 24.90 0.83 12.01
N PRO A 123 26.19 0.90 11.60
CA PRO A 123 27.26 1.30 12.50
C PRO A 123 26.98 2.68 13.09
N LYS A 124 27.27 2.89 14.38
CA LYS A 124 26.96 4.15 15.08
C LYS A 124 27.51 5.40 14.37
N ALA A 125 28.68 5.29 13.74
CA ALA A 125 29.31 6.38 12.99
C ALA A 125 28.57 6.77 11.68
N GLU A 126 27.71 5.89 11.16
CA GLU A 126 26.95 6.08 9.92
C GLU A 126 25.50 6.52 10.19
N LEU A 127 25.05 6.53 11.45
CA LEU A 127 23.65 6.73 11.82
C LEU A 127 23.08 8.05 11.30
N ASP A 128 23.80 9.16 11.46
CA ASP A 128 23.33 10.46 10.99
C ASP A 128 23.23 10.52 9.46
N THR A 129 24.15 9.86 8.76
CA THR A 129 24.09 9.74 7.29
C THR A 129 22.87 8.95 6.86
N ILE A 130 22.62 7.79 7.48
CA ILE A 130 21.44 6.96 7.19
C ILE A 130 20.14 7.73 7.47
N ARG A 131 20.01 8.35 8.65
CA ARG A 131 18.82 9.12 9.04
C ARG A 131 18.49 10.24 8.05
N ASN A 132 19.50 10.90 7.51
CA ASN A 132 19.31 12.01 6.58
C ASN A 132 19.06 11.58 5.13
N GLU A 133 19.72 10.52 4.66
CA GLU A 133 19.71 10.14 3.25
C GLU A 133 18.67 9.06 2.92
N LEU A 134 18.42 8.11 3.82
CA LEU A 134 17.50 6.99 3.57
C LEU A 134 16.08 7.46 3.24
N PRO A 135 15.46 8.42 3.97
CA PRO A 135 14.13 8.93 3.63
C PRO A 135 14.04 9.52 2.23
N LYS A 136 15.09 10.24 1.79
CA LYS A 136 15.14 10.87 0.46
C LYS A 136 15.20 9.80 -0.63
N ARG A 137 15.97 8.74 -0.42
CA ARG A 137 16.09 7.61 -1.38
C ARG A 137 14.77 6.85 -1.48
N MET A 138 14.18 6.50 -0.35
CA MET A 138 12.92 5.75 -0.29
C MET A 138 11.72 6.57 -0.76
N GLY A 139 11.58 7.82 -0.31
CA GLY A 139 10.48 8.70 -0.72
C GLY A 139 10.62 9.20 -2.16
N GLY A 140 11.86 9.28 -2.68
CA GLY A 140 12.16 9.73 -4.04
C GLY A 140 11.99 8.67 -5.12
N VAL A 141 11.53 7.45 -4.80
CA VAL A 141 11.42 6.41 -5.81
C VAL A 141 10.33 6.69 -6.83
N ALA A 142 9.26 7.39 -6.49
CA ALA A 142 8.15 7.66 -7.42
C ALA A 142 7.70 9.11 -7.34
N GLU A 143 7.33 9.66 -8.50
CA GLU A 143 6.62 10.93 -8.56
C GLU A 143 5.11 10.66 -8.48
N LEU A 144 4.50 11.06 -7.37
CA LEU A 144 3.07 10.90 -7.10
C LEU A 144 2.47 12.28 -6.77
N LYS A 145 1.17 12.44 -7.01
CA LYS A 145 0.46 13.69 -6.68
C LYS A 145 0.52 14.04 -5.18
N VAL A 146 0.68 13.03 -4.33
CA VAL A 146 0.90 13.17 -2.89
C VAL A 146 2.28 12.57 -2.60
N PRO A 147 3.19 13.30 -1.93
CA PRO A 147 4.54 12.82 -1.68
C PRO A 147 4.55 11.62 -0.73
N LEU A 148 5.51 10.71 -0.94
CA LEU A 148 5.78 9.59 -0.04
C LEU A 148 6.52 10.10 1.19
N LEU A 149 5.94 9.90 2.36
CA LEU A 149 6.58 10.16 3.64
C LEU A 149 7.33 8.91 4.10
N VAL A 150 8.54 9.11 4.64
CA VAL A 150 9.34 8.03 5.23
C VAL A 150 9.83 8.52 6.58
N GLU A 151 9.46 7.79 7.62
CA GLU A 151 9.88 8.03 9.00
C GLU A 151 11.07 7.12 9.33
N VAL A 152 11.93 7.56 10.26
CA VAL A 152 13.12 6.81 10.67
C VAL A 152 13.21 6.82 12.18
N GLY A 153 13.06 5.64 12.79
CA GLY A 153 13.46 5.37 14.16
C GLY A 153 14.83 4.68 14.22
N ALA A 154 15.45 4.69 15.40
CA ALA A 154 16.66 3.89 15.65
C ALA A 154 16.75 3.58 17.14
N GLY A 155 17.17 2.36 17.45
CA GLY A 155 17.36 1.86 18.81
C GLY A 155 18.32 0.68 18.82
N ASP A 156 18.58 0.12 20.01
CA ASP A 156 19.49 -1.02 20.15
C ASP A 156 18.85 -2.36 19.74
N ASN A 157 17.53 -2.36 19.53
CA ASN A 157 16.76 -3.47 19.01
C ASN A 157 15.58 -2.96 18.13
N TRP A 158 14.86 -3.88 17.50
CA TRP A 158 13.78 -3.54 16.57
C TRP A 158 12.60 -2.83 17.26
N ASP A 159 12.25 -3.19 18.50
CA ASP A 159 11.13 -2.58 19.25
C ASP A 159 11.41 -1.11 19.59
N GLU A 160 12.67 -0.75 19.89
CA GLU A 160 13.07 0.64 20.13
C GLU A 160 13.21 1.47 18.85
N ALA A 161 13.41 0.81 17.71
CA ALA A 161 13.60 1.46 16.41
C ALA A 161 12.29 1.66 15.63
N HIS A 162 11.24 0.93 16.00
CA HIS A 162 9.89 1.02 15.44
C HIS A 162 9.10 2.16 16.08
#